data_AF-A0A1H7WAR0-F1
#
_entry.id   AF-A0A1H7WAR0-F1
#
_cell.length_a   1.000
_cell.length_b   1.000
_cell.length_c   1.000
_cell.angle_alpha   90.00
_cell.angle_beta   90.00
_cell.angle_gamma   90.00
#
_symmetry.space_group_name_H-M   'P 1'
#
loop_
_entity.id
_entity.type
_entity.pdbx_description
1 polymer ?
#
loop_
_entity_poly.entity_id
_entity_poly.type
_entity_poly.pdbx_seq_one_letter_code
_entity_poly.pdbx_strand_id
1 'polypeptide(L)'
;MGEVSRKGPGFDGLVRQHLAFLSNECGFTLPARAADNPAYLVWHREPLSYRIGLTRDLYVNATAQIKLSSVVLVADIPRLVFTAGFGPLNAVSVHAWAGRAMEKSVQSHAHYLRRLTPLLADPVTALPLMEKAAARRRPPPL
;
A
#
# COMPACT_ATOMS: atom_id res chain seq x y z
N MET A 1 2.21 1.31 31.63
CA MET A 1 1.91 1.29 30.18
C MET A 1 3.19 1.73 29.49
N GLY A 2 4.01 0.78 29.04
CA GLY A 2 5.43 0.99 28.76
C GLY A 2 5.68 1.80 27.48
N GLU A 3 6.48 2.85 27.59
CA GLU A 3 7.03 3.62 26.48
C GLU A 3 7.77 2.69 25.50
N VAL A 4 7.29 2.66 24.26
CA VAL A 4 8.08 2.15 23.14
C VAL A 4 9.25 3.12 22.94
N SER A 5 10.47 2.60 23.11
CA SER A 5 11.74 3.34 23.09
C SER A 5 11.87 4.33 21.92
N ARG A 6 12.23 5.58 22.26
CA ARG A 6 12.26 6.82 21.43
C ARG A 6 13.44 6.94 20.44
N LYS A 7 13.99 5.84 19.90
CA LYS A 7 15.10 5.92 18.94
C LYS A 7 14.75 5.18 17.64
N GLY A 8 14.09 5.89 16.74
CA GLY A 8 13.78 5.43 15.38
C GLY A 8 12.69 6.29 14.73
N PRO A 9 12.61 6.34 13.39
CA PRO A 9 11.50 6.98 12.73
C PRO A 9 10.19 6.27 13.10
N GLY A 10 9.15 7.05 13.44
CA GLY A 10 7.79 6.52 13.60
C GLY A 10 7.26 5.93 12.29
N PHE A 11 6.05 5.36 12.32
CA PHE A 11 5.41 4.73 11.16
C PHE A 11 5.52 5.58 9.88
N ASP A 12 5.16 6.87 9.94
CA ASP A 12 5.24 7.79 8.82
C ASP A 12 6.66 7.95 8.27
N GLY A 13 7.65 8.03 9.15
CA GLY A 13 9.05 8.16 8.77
C GLY A 13 9.52 6.92 8.03
N LEU A 14 9.20 5.72 8.55
CA LEU A 14 9.50 4.45 7.89
C LEU A 14 8.83 4.34 6.51
N VAL A 15 7.55 4.70 6.44
CA VAL A 15 6.76 4.63 5.22
C VAL A 15 7.30 5.61 4.18
N ARG A 16 7.60 6.86 4.55
CA ARG A 16 8.25 7.84 3.66
C ARG A 16 9.64 7.39 3.22
N GLN A 17 10.44 6.82 4.12
CA GLN A 17 11.79 6.36 3.82
C GLN A 17 11.78 5.19 2.82
N HIS A 18 11.00 4.14 3.09
CA HIS A 18 11.04 2.92 2.28
C HIS A 18 10.19 3.00 1.00
N LEU A 19 9.18 3.86 0.96
CA LEU A 19 8.34 4.07 -0.23
C LEU A 19 8.70 5.35 -1.00
N ALA A 20 9.82 6.00 -0.68
CA ALA A 20 10.32 7.18 -1.41
C ALA A 20 10.44 6.93 -2.93
N PHE A 21 10.72 5.69 -3.33
CA PHE A 21 10.80 5.31 -4.74
C PHE A 21 9.50 5.57 -5.52
N LEU A 22 8.33 5.49 -4.87
CA LEU A 22 7.05 5.78 -5.55
C LEU A 22 7.05 7.20 -6.11
N SER A 23 7.61 8.15 -5.36
CA SER A 23 7.72 9.54 -5.82
C SER A 23 8.93 9.75 -6.72
N ASN A 24 10.10 9.27 -6.31
CA ASN A 24 11.36 9.54 -7.01
C ASN A 24 11.48 8.82 -8.36
N GLU A 25 10.89 7.63 -8.49
CA GLU A 25 11.07 6.77 -9.66
C GLU A 25 9.76 6.52 -10.42
N CYS A 26 8.63 6.44 -9.72
CA CYS A 26 7.34 6.09 -10.34
C CYS A 26 6.41 7.28 -10.61
N GLY A 27 6.83 8.50 -10.25
CA GLY A 27 6.10 9.75 -10.52
C GLY A 27 4.85 9.96 -9.66
N PHE A 28 4.75 9.30 -8.50
CA PHE A 28 3.66 9.55 -7.55
C PHE A 28 3.90 10.84 -6.76
N THR A 29 2.82 11.52 -6.42
CA THR A 29 2.91 12.64 -5.46
C THR A 29 3.42 12.15 -4.11
N LEU A 30 4.12 13.02 -3.37
CA LEU A 30 4.55 12.72 -2.00
C LEU A 30 3.34 12.32 -1.14
N PRO A 31 3.52 11.43 -0.16
CA PRO A 31 2.38 10.89 0.56
C PRO A 31 1.72 11.99 1.39
N ALA A 32 0.42 12.12 1.20
CA ALA A 32 -0.46 12.92 2.04
C ALA A 32 -1.21 12.01 3.01
N ARG A 33 -1.66 12.57 4.13
CA ARG A 33 -2.58 11.88 5.03
C ARG A 33 -3.94 11.74 4.35
N ALA A 34 -4.56 10.57 4.40
CA ALA A 34 -5.86 10.36 3.79
C ALA A 34 -6.92 11.22 4.50
N ALA A 35 -7.72 11.97 3.75
CA ALA A 35 -8.74 12.86 4.31
C ALA A 35 -9.84 12.09 5.08
N ASP A 36 -10.19 10.91 4.58
CA ASP A 36 -11.18 10.01 5.19
C ASP A 36 -10.64 9.28 6.42
N ASN A 37 -9.32 9.06 6.46
CA ASN A 37 -8.68 8.36 7.57
C ASN A 37 -7.23 8.81 7.75
N PRO A 38 -6.96 9.73 8.70
CA PRO A 38 -5.62 10.27 8.90
C PRO A 38 -4.63 9.20 9.41
N ALA A 39 -5.06 7.99 9.79
CA ALA A 39 -4.12 6.91 10.12
C ALA A 39 -3.39 6.34 8.88
N TYR A 40 -3.80 6.73 7.66
CA TYR A 40 -3.21 6.27 6.42
C TYR A 40 -2.44 7.38 5.69
N LEU A 41 -1.39 6.96 5.01
CA LEU A 41 -0.63 7.74 4.03
C LEU A 41 -1.01 7.28 2.62
N VAL A 42 -1.19 8.24 1.72
CA VAL A 42 -1.68 8.01 0.35
C VAL A 42 -0.67 8.55 -0.65
N TRP A 43 -0.20 7.67 -1.53
CA TRP A 43 0.49 8.05 -2.77
C TRP A 43 -0.52 8.04 -3.91
N HIS A 44 -0.45 9.05 -4.76
CA HIS A 44 -1.39 9.18 -5.87
C HIS A 44 -0.66 9.50 -7.19
N ARG A 45 -1.07 8.79 -8.26
CA ARG A 45 -0.73 9.05 -9.65
C ARG A 45 -1.82 8.44 -10.52
N GLU A 46 -2.67 9.25 -11.14
CA GLU A 46 -3.76 8.75 -12.01
C GLU A 46 -3.26 7.69 -13.01
N PRO A 47 -3.94 6.53 -13.14
CA PRO A 47 -5.19 6.15 -12.47
C PRO A 47 -5.02 5.44 -11.11
N LEU A 48 -3.80 5.32 -10.61
CA LEU A 48 -3.42 4.46 -9.49
C LEU A 48 -3.18 5.26 -8.19
N SER A 49 -3.58 4.67 -7.06
CA SER A 49 -3.24 5.18 -5.73
C SER A 49 -2.87 4.04 -4.81
N TYR A 50 -1.93 4.29 -3.91
CA TYR A 50 -1.61 3.37 -2.82
C TYR A 50 -1.95 4.01 -1.50
N ARG A 51 -2.62 3.26 -0.63
CA ARG A 51 -2.92 3.66 0.73
C ARG A 51 -2.23 2.70 1.69
N ILE A 52 -1.34 3.20 2.53
CA ILE A 52 -0.61 2.42 3.54
C ILE A 52 -0.89 3.00 4.92
N GLY A 53 -1.24 2.15 5.90
CA GLY A 53 -1.60 2.60 7.24
C GLY A 53 -1.29 1.56 8.31
N LEU A 54 -1.30 2.03 9.55
CA LEU A 54 -1.18 1.19 10.74
C LEU A 54 -2.57 1.01 11.36
N THR A 55 -2.98 -0.23 11.51
CA THR A 55 -4.26 -0.57 12.17
C THR A 55 -4.14 -0.52 13.69
N ARG A 56 -5.28 -0.49 14.39
CA ARG A 56 -5.33 -0.50 15.86
C ARG A 56 -4.69 -1.75 16.46
N ASP A 57 -4.78 -2.89 15.77
CA ASP A 57 -4.22 -4.17 16.19
C ASP A 57 -2.72 -4.31 15.86
N LEU A 58 -2.05 -3.19 15.54
CA LEU A 58 -0.63 -3.13 15.19
C LEU A 58 -0.30 -3.99 13.96
N TYR A 59 -1.07 -3.82 12.88
CA TYR A 59 -0.75 -4.33 11.55
C TYR A 59 -0.53 -3.21 10.55
N VAL A 60 0.52 -3.31 9.75
CA VAL A 60 0.69 -2.53 8.51
C VAL A 60 -0.25 -3.12 7.47
N ASN A 61 -1.17 -2.28 6.98
CA ASN A 61 -2.06 -2.60 5.89
C ASN A 61 -1.71 -1.71 4.69
N ALA A 62 -1.72 -2.30 3.50
CA ALA A 62 -1.66 -1.54 2.26
C ALA A 62 -2.74 -1.99 1.27
N THR A 63 -3.31 -1.02 0.57
CA THR A 63 -4.25 -1.25 -0.53
C THR A 63 -3.83 -0.48 -1.77
N ALA A 64 -4.06 -1.06 -2.94
CA ALA A 64 -4.00 -0.37 -4.22
C ALA A 64 -5.41 -0.02 -4.68
N GLN A 65 -5.56 1.16 -5.26
CA GLN A 65 -6.79 1.66 -5.84
C GLN A 65 -6.55 2.07 -7.28
N ILE A 66 -7.40 1.63 -8.21
CA ILE A 66 -7.39 2.07 -9.60
C ILE A 66 -8.72 2.72 -9.92
N LYS A 67 -8.65 3.94 -10.44
CA LYS A 67 -9.80 4.70 -10.93
C LYS A 67 -9.97 4.44 -12.43
N LEU A 68 -11.09 3.82 -12.77
CA LEU A 68 -11.56 3.68 -14.15
C LEU A 68 -12.73 4.66 -14.36
N SER A 69 -13.12 4.87 -15.61
CA SER A 69 -14.13 5.88 -15.97
C SER A 69 -15.47 5.72 -15.23
N SER A 70 -15.87 4.49 -14.87
CA SER A 70 -17.17 4.20 -14.23
C SER A 70 -17.06 3.49 -12.89
N VAL A 71 -15.86 3.11 -12.45
CA VAL A 71 -15.67 2.29 -11.24
C VAL A 71 -14.30 2.53 -10.64
N VAL A 72 -14.23 2.44 -9.33
CA VAL A 72 -12.98 2.40 -8.57
C VAL A 72 -12.79 0.97 -8.06
N LEU A 73 -11.66 0.37 -8.40
CA LEU A 73 -11.25 -0.96 -7.92
C LEU A 73 -10.28 -0.80 -6.75
N VAL A 74 -10.54 -1.51 -5.65
CA VAL A 74 -9.68 -1.49 -4.46
C VAL A 74 -9.31 -2.91 -4.06
N ALA A 75 -8.02 -3.22 -4.03
CA ALA A 75 -7.50 -4.52 -3.60
C ALA A 75 -6.40 -4.38 -2.55
N ASP A 76 -6.34 -5.37 -1.65
CA ASP A 76 -5.31 -5.44 -0.62
C ASP A 76 -3.99 -5.94 -1.24
N ILE A 77 -2.86 -5.34 -0.88
CA ILE A 77 -1.55 -5.67 -1.48
C ILE A 77 -1.18 -7.15 -1.32
N PRO A 78 -1.39 -7.83 -0.17
CA PRO A 78 -1.09 -9.26 -0.05
C PRO A 78 -1.83 -10.14 -1.06
N ARG A 79 -3.09 -9.79 -1.39
CA ARG A 79 -3.86 -10.51 -2.42
C ARG A 79 -3.29 -10.27 -3.81
N LEU A 80 -2.93 -9.02 -4.12
CA LEU A 80 -2.31 -8.70 -5.40
C LEU A 80 -0.96 -9.40 -5.60
N VAL A 81 -0.15 -9.52 -4.54
CA VAL A 81 1.12 -10.27 -4.55
C VAL A 81 0.88 -11.74 -4.87
N PHE A 82 -0.10 -12.36 -4.21
CA PHE A 82 -0.48 -13.75 -4.47
C PHE A 82 -0.96 -13.94 -5.91
N THR A 83 -1.88 -13.10 -6.37
CA THR A 83 -2.47 -13.20 -7.71
C THR A 83 -1.46 -12.91 -8.82
N ALA A 84 -0.50 -12.02 -8.60
CA ALA A 84 0.59 -11.75 -9.53
C ALA A 84 1.65 -12.87 -9.55
N GLY A 85 1.53 -13.91 -8.71
CA GLY A 85 2.47 -15.02 -8.64
C GLY A 85 3.80 -14.67 -7.96
N PHE A 86 3.83 -13.60 -7.17
CA PHE A 86 5.06 -13.14 -6.50
C PHE A 86 5.36 -13.86 -5.18
N GLY A 87 4.40 -14.63 -4.64
CA GLY A 87 4.56 -15.43 -3.43
C GLY A 87 3.22 -15.92 -2.86
N PRO A 88 3.23 -16.66 -1.74
CA PRO A 88 2.01 -17.03 -1.03
C PRO A 88 1.27 -15.81 -0.44
N LEU A 89 0.03 -15.99 0.01
CA LEU A 89 -0.79 -14.89 0.56
C LEU A 89 -0.16 -14.21 1.79
N ASN A 90 0.67 -14.93 2.56
CA ASN A 90 1.42 -14.43 3.71
C ASN A 90 2.83 -13.93 3.36
N ALA A 91 3.17 -13.78 2.08
CA ALA A 91 4.49 -13.35 1.64
C ALA A 91 4.78 -11.89 2.05
N VAL A 92 3.74 -11.08 2.20
CA VAL A 92 3.84 -9.70 2.69
C VAL A 92 3.79 -9.71 4.22
N SER A 93 4.84 -9.19 4.87
CA SER A 93 4.85 -9.01 6.32
C SER A 93 3.92 -7.88 6.73
N VAL A 94 3.04 -8.15 7.68
CA VAL A 94 2.00 -7.22 8.14
C VAL A 94 2.11 -6.85 9.62
N HIS A 95 2.84 -7.59 10.44
CA HIS A 95 2.88 -7.36 11.89
C HIS A 95 3.71 -6.12 12.28
N ALA A 96 3.26 -5.37 13.28
CA ALA A 96 3.89 -4.14 13.77
C ALA A 96 3.88 -4.02 15.31
N TRP A 97 3.91 -5.15 16.02
CA TRP A 97 3.91 -5.20 17.50
C TRP A 97 5.15 -4.55 18.17
N ALA A 98 6.23 -4.33 17.41
CA ALA A 98 7.42 -3.62 17.86
C ALA A 98 8.03 -2.83 16.69
N GLY A 99 8.90 -1.85 16.99
CA GLY A 99 9.54 -0.98 15.99
C GLY A 99 10.20 -1.76 14.85
N ARG A 100 11.00 -2.80 15.16
CA ARG A 100 11.66 -3.66 14.16
C ARG A 100 10.67 -4.48 13.33
N ALA A 101 9.56 -4.94 13.93
CA ALA A 101 8.52 -5.68 13.21
C ALA A 101 7.78 -4.74 12.24
N MET A 102 7.47 -3.53 12.69
CA MET A 102 6.86 -2.48 11.86
C MET A 102 7.77 -2.12 10.69
N GLU A 103 9.06 -1.86 10.93
CA GLU A 103 10.04 -1.59 9.88
C GLU A 103 10.11 -2.73 8.87
N LYS A 104 10.23 -3.99 9.32
CA LYS A 104 10.22 -5.17 8.44
C LYS A 104 8.94 -5.24 7.60
N SER A 105 7.79 -4.94 8.19
CA SER A 105 6.52 -4.94 7.48
C SER A 105 6.44 -3.82 6.44
N VAL A 106 6.89 -2.61 6.75
CA VAL A 106 6.95 -1.50 5.79
C VAL A 106 7.93 -1.82 4.65
N GLN A 107 9.11 -2.36 4.96
CA GLN A 107 10.09 -2.81 3.95
C GLN A 107 9.53 -3.90 3.04
N SER A 108 8.81 -4.87 3.61
CA SER A 108 8.14 -5.92 2.84
C SER A 108 7.10 -5.35 1.89
N HIS A 109 6.26 -4.42 2.37
CA HIS A 109 5.31 -3.71 1.51
C HIS A 109 6.02 -2.91 0.40
N ALA A 110 7.09 -2.18 0.73
CA ALA A 110 7.87 -1.43 -0.26
C ALA A 110 8.43 -2.35 -1.35
N HIS A 111 9.00 -3.50 -0.96
CA HIS A 111 9.52 -4.49 -1.89
C HIS A 111 8.46 -4.97 -2.89
N TYR A 112 7.28 -5.35 -2.40
CA TYR A 112 6.21 -5.85 -3.27
C TYR A 112 5.52 -4.75 -4.07
N LEU A 113 5.36 -3.56 -3.50
CA LEU A 113 4.85 -2.41 -4.24
C LEU A 113 5.75 -2.10 -5.44
N ARG A 114 7.07 -2.09 -5.24
CA ARG A 114 8.03 -1.86 -6.35
C ARG A 114 7.87 -2.86 -7.49
N ARG A 115 7.51 -4.12 -7.18
CA ARG A 115 7.24 -5.16 -8.18
C ARG A 115 5.84 -5.07 -8.81
N LEU A 116 4.85 -4.64 -8.03
CA LEU A 116 3.46 -4.51 -8.48
C LEU A 116 3.22 -3.24 -9.30
N THR A 117 3.89 -2.13 -9.00
CA THR A 117 3.65 -0.84 -9.64
C THR A 117 3.72 -0.89 -11.16
N PRO A 118 4.69 -1.56 -11.81
CA PRO A 118 4.69 -1.69 -13.26
C PRO A 118 3.45 -2.39 -13.83
N LEU A 119 2.90 -3.39 -13.12
CA LEU A 119 1.70 -4.13 -13.51
C LEU A 119 0.40 -3.37 -13.22
N LEU A 120 0.45 -2.43 -12.28
CA LEU A 120 -0.72 -1.67 -11.86
C LEU A 120 -0.81 -0.29 -12.53
N ALA A 121 0.30 0.21 -13.06
CA ALA A 121 0.37 1.50 -13.73
C ALA A 121 -0.31 1.50 -15.11
N ASP A 122 -0.40 0.34 -15.76
CA ASP A 122 -1.11 0.16 -17.02
C ASP A 122 -2.50 -0.47 -16.78
N PRO A 123 -3.61 0.25 -17.05
CA PRO A 123 -4.96 -0.28 -16.90
C PRO A 123 -5.22 -1.63 -17.57
N VAL A 124 -4.56 -1.91 -18.70
CA VAL A 124 -4.75 -3.15 -19.47
C VAL A 124 -4.29 -4.36 -18.67
N THR A 125 -3.16 -4.24 -17.95
CA THR A 125 -2.63 -5.31 -17.10
C THR A 125 -3.24 -5.28 -15.70
N ALA A 126 -3.59 -4.08 -15.22
CA ALA A 126 -4.05 -3.89 -13.88
C ALA A 126 -5.49 -4.39 -13.65
N LEU A 127 -6.40 -4.19 -14.60
CA LEU A 127 -7.79 -4.61 -14.46
C LEU A 127 -7.93 -6.13 -14.23
N PRO A 128 -7.36 -7.02 -15.08
CA PRO A 128 -7.44 -8.46 -14.85
C PRO A 128 -6.81 -8.88 -13.52
N LEU A 129 -5.72 -8.22 -13.11
CA LEU A 129 -5.05 -8.51 -11.84
C LEU A 129 -5.92 -8.11 -10.64
N MET A 130 -6.55 -6.94 -10.70
CA MET A 130 -7.50 -6.46 -9.69
C MET A 130 -8.70 -7.40 -9.55
N GLU A 131 -9.29 -7.82 -10.66
CA GLU A 131 -10.44 -8.74 -10.65
C GLU A 131 -10.08 -10.11 -10.06
N LYS A 132 -8.95 -10.68 -10.47
CA LYS A 132 -8.45 -11.94 -9.91
C LYS A 132 -8.06 -11.82 -8.43
N ALA A 133 -7.64 -10.64 -7.98
CA ALA A 133 -7.39 -10.36 -6.55
C ALA A 133 -8.69 -10.12 -5.75
N ALA A 134 -9.86 -10.28 -6.38
CA ALA A 134 -11.18 -10.00 -5.83
C ALA A 134 -11.30 -8.54 -5.32
N ALA A 135 -10.84 -7.59 -6.14
CA ALA A 135 -10.95 -6.16 -5.84
C ALA A 135 -12.40 -5.77 -5.58
N ARG A 136 -12.60 -4.97 -4.52
CA ARG A 136 -13.90 -4.35 -4.22
C ARG A 136 -14.17 -3.25 -5.24
N ARG A 137 -15.39 -3.23 -5.78
CA ARG A 137 -15.89 -2.17 -6.66
C ARG A 137 -16.53 -1.07 -5.81
N ARG A 138 -16.19 0.18 -6.11
CA ARG A 138 -16.82 1.38 -5.53
C ARG A 138 -17.24 2.32 -6.64
N PRO A 139 -18.34 3.09 -6.48
CA PRO A 139 -18.62 4.19 -7.38
C PRO A 139 -17.47 5.21 -7.34
N PRO A 140 -17.15 5.87 -8.46
CA PRO A 140 -16.21 6.97 -8.45
C PRO A 140 -16.71 8.09 -7.52
N PRO A 141 -15.82 8.83 -6.85
CA PRO A 141 -16.22 10.03 -6.13
C PRO A 141 -16.93 10.98 -7.12
N LEU A 142 -18.11 11.46 -6.71
CA LEU A 142 -18.95 12.43 -7.45
C LEU A 142 -18.18 13.72 -7.74
#